data_AF-A0A2G6CJE2-F1
#
_entry.id   AF-A0A2G6CJE2-F1
#
_cell.length_a   1.000
_cell.length_b   1.000
_cell.length_c   1.000
_cell.angle_alpha   90.00
_cell.angle_beta   90.00
_cell.angle_gamma   90.00
#
_symmetry.space_group_name_H-M   'P 1'
#
loop_
_entity.id
_entity.type
_entity.pdbx_description
1 polymer ?
#
loop_
_entity_poly.entity_id
_entity_poly.type
_entity_poly.pdbx_seq_one_letter_code
_entity_poly.pdbx_strand_id
1 'polypeptide(L)' 'DYQGELMVSVWNRSNTDFTLNPAERMAQYMVVPVVRPDFEVVEEFHATSERGAGGFGHSGRN' A
#
# COMPACT_ATOMS: atom_id res chain seq x y z
N ASP A 1 -7.24 -8.06 13.32
CA ASP A 1 -7.69 -9.17 14.19
C ASP A 1 -8.36 -10.31 13.41
N TYR A 2 -8.18 -10.35 12.09
CA TYR A 2 -8.74 -11.36 11.21
C TYR A 2 -8.18 -12.76 11.48
N GLN A 3 -9.05 -13.78 11.43
CA GLN A 3 -8.72 -15.20 11.67
C GLN A 3 -9.24 -16.16 10.57
N GLY A 4 -9.86 -15.64 9.51
CA GLY A 4 -10.33 -16.45 8.39
C GLY A 4 -9.19 -16.88 7.47
N GLU A 5 -9.53 -17.64 6.43
CA GLU A 5 -8.59 -18.00 5.36
C GLU A 5 -8.10 -16.74 4.62
N LEU A 6 -6.79 -16.68 4.37
CA LEU A 6 -6.20 -15.59 3.60
C LEU A 6 -6.34 -15.87 2.11
N MET A 7 -7.22 -15.12 1.45
CA MET A 7 -7.43 -15.20 0.01
C MET A 7 -6.48 -14.26 -0.74
N VAL A 8 -6.02 -14.67 -1.93
CA VAL A 8 -5.19 -13.85 -2.83
C VAL A 8 -5.96 -13.52 -4.10
N SER A 9 -6.28 -12.24 -4.30
CA SER A 9 -6.89 -11.75 -5.55
C SER A 9 -5.81 -11.60 -6.62
N VAL A 10 -5.69 -12.58 -7.51
CA VAL A 10 -4.67 -12.61 -8.57
C VAL A 10 -5.14 -11.81 -9.79
N TRP A 11 -4.26 -10.96 -10.34
CA TRP A 11 -4.50 -10.23 -11.59
C TRP A 11 -3.40 -10.52 -12.61
N ASN A 12 -3.80 -11.07 -13.77
CA ASN A 12 -2.93 -11.16 -14.94
C ASN A 12 -3.04 -9.86 -15.75
N ARG A 13 -1.98 -9.06 -15.74
CA ARG A 13 -1.86 -7.79 -16.49
C ARG A 13 -1.18 -7.93 -17.86
N SER A 14 -0.96 -9.16 -18.32
CA SER A 14 -0.35 -9.43 -19.62
C SER A 14 -1.42 -9.58 -20.71
N ASN A 15 -0.98 -9.65 -21.98
CA ASN A 15 -1.85 -9.91 -23.12
C ASN A 15 -1.98 -11.41 -23.45
N THR A 16 -1.55 -12.28 -22.54
CA THR A 16 -1.51 -13.73 -22.75
C THR A 16 -2.13 -14.43 -21.57
N ASP A 17 -2.90 -15.49 -21.83
CA ASP A 17 -3.47 -16.31 -20.77
C ASP A 17 -2.36 -16.96 -19.92
N PHE A 18 -2.65 -17.12 -18.63
CA PHE A 18 -1.73 -17.74 -17.67
C PHE A 18 -2.49 -18.79 -16.86
N THR A 19 -1.94 -20.00 -16.78
CA THR A 19 -2.48 -21.08 -15.95
C THR A 19 -1.68 -21.14 -14.66
N LEU A 20 -2.35 -20.87 -13.53
CA LEU A 20 -1.79 -21.07 -12.20
C LEU A 20 -2.12 -22.48 -11.72
N ASN A 21 -1.11 -23.31 -11.49
CA ASN A 21 -1.32 -24.69 -11.05
C ASN A 21 -1.50 -24.78 -9.52
N PRO A 22 -2.16 -25.85 -9.02
CA PRO A 22 -2.24 -26.10 -7.59
C PRO A 22 -0.84 -26.14 -6.94
N ALA A 23 -0.70 -25.50 -5.77
CA ALA A 23 0.55 -25.38 -5.00
C ALA A 23 1.69 -24.56 -5.66
N GLU A 24 1.44 -23.92 -6.80
CA GLU A 24 2.38 -22.97 -7.38
C GLU A 24 2.51 -21.71 -6.51
N ARG A 25 3.73 -21.20 -6.33
CA ARG A 25 3.96 -19.98 -5.52
C ARG A 25 3.51 -18.75 -6.31
N MET A 26 2.41 -18.12 -5.90
CA MET A 26 1.80 -16.98 -6.62
C MET A 26 1.85 -15.62 -5.91
N ALA A 27 2.29 -15.57 -4.65
CA ALA A 27 2.36 -14.34 -3.86
C ALA A 27 3.38 -14.49 -2.71
N GLN A 28 3.65 -13.37 -2.03
CA GLN A 28 4.50 -13.31 -0.85
C GLN A 28 3.80 -12.54 0.27
N TYR A 29 4.12 -12.88 1.51
CA TYR A 29 3.55 -12.25 2.70
C TYR A 29 4.65 -11.59 3.52
N MET A 30 4.42 -10.35 3.96
CA MET A 30 5.39 -9.59 4.76
C MET A 30 4.68 -8.99 5.98
N VAL A 31 5.26 -9.22 7.15
CA VAL A 31 4.79 -8.66 8.42
C VAL A 31 5.65 -7.46 8.78
N VAL A 32 5.03 -6.29 8.93
CA VAL A 32 5.71 -5.04 9.29
C VAL A 32 5.07 -4.40 10.51
N PRO A 33 5.83 -3.64 11.33
CA PRO A 33 5.26 -2.85 12.41
C PRO A 33 4.24 -1.84 11.90
N VAL A 34 3.16 -1.63 12.65
CA VAL A 34 2.17 -0.59 12.40
C VAL A 34 1.94 0.24 13.64
N VAL A 35 1.74 1.55 13.47
CA VAL A 35 1.34 2.47 14.54
C VAL A 35 -0.18 2.65 14.49
N ARG A 36 -0.81 2.79 15.66
CA ARG A 36 -2.24 3.11 15.79
C ARG A 36 -2.36 4.52 16.41
N PRO A 37 -2.35 5.59 15.61
CA PRO A 37 -2.49 6.94 16.13
C PRO A 37 -3.95 7.23 16.48
N ASP A 38 -4.15 8.13 17.44
CA ASP A 38 -5.43 8.78 17.67
C ASP A 38 -5.49 10.08 16.86
N PHE A 39 -6.67 10.39 16.33
CA PHE A 39 -6.87 11.64 15.61
C PHE A 39 -7.12 12.79 16.59
N GLU A 40 -6.43 13.91 16.39
CA GLU A 40 -6.68 15.18 17.06
C GLU A 40 -7.15 16.20 16.02
N VAL A 41 -8.32 16.82 16.27
CA VAL A 41 -8.86 17.86 15.39
C VAL A 41 -8.25 19.20 15.78
N VAL A 42 -7.58 19.85 14.82
CA VAL A 42 -6.95 21.16 14.98
C VAL A 42 -7.46 22.12 13.90
N GLU A 43 -7.48 23.42 14.20
CA GLU A 43 -7.85 24.45 13.22
C GLU A 43 -6.79 24.59 12.12
N GLU A 44 -5.51 24.46 12.49
CA GLU A 44 -4.37 24.48 11.57
C GLU A 44 -3.23 23.57 12.08
N PHE A 45 -2.39 23.08 11.16
CA PHE A 45 -1.19 22.33 11.52
C PHE A 45 -0.12 23.27 12.06
N HIS A 46 0.54 22.89 13.17
CA HIS A 46 1.47 23.75 13.89
C HIS A 46 2.68 24.26 13.09
N ALA A 47 3.07 23.61 11.99
CA ALA A 47 4.22 24.02 11.20
C ALA A 47 4.02 23.75 9.70
N THR A 48 4.38 24.75 8.89
CA THR A 48 4.56 24.58 7.45
C THR A 48 5.88 23.86 7.21
N SER A 49 5.84 22.65 6.66
CA SER A 49 7.04 21.95 6.21
C SER A 49 7.54 22.50 4.87
N GLU A 50 8.82 22.34 4.57
CA GLU A 50 9.42 22.69 3.26
C GLU A 50 8.68 22.00 2.09
N ARG A 51 8.11 20.81 2.31
CA ARG A 51 7.33 20.09 1.31
C ARG A 51 5.94 20.70 1.07
N GLY A 52 5.33 21.30 2.10
CA GLY A 52 3.96 21.84 2.05
C GLY A 52 2.95 20.85 1.47
N ALA A 53 2.11 21.32 0.54
CA ALA A 53 1.09 20.54 -0.16
C ALA A 53 1.64 19.71 -1.35
N GLY A 54 2.97 19.67 -1.55
CA GLY A 54 3.58 18.94 -2.66
C GLY A 54 3.26 17.44 -2.65
N GLY A 55 2.95 16.88 -3.82
CA GLY A 55 2.63 15.46 -4.05
C GLY A 55 2.85 15.09 -5.53
N PHE A 56 2.57 13.85 -5.93
CA PHE A 56 2.51 13.44 -7.36
C PHE A 56 3.68 13.90 -8.25
N GLY A 57 4.92 13.63 -7.83
CA GLY A 57 6.10 14.02 -8.62
C GLY A 57 6.50 15.50 -8.49
N HIS A 58 6.04 16.19 -7.44
CA HIS A 58 6.39 17.58 -7.11
C HIS A 58 7.90 17.89 -7.14
N SER A 59 8.77 16.93 -6.82
CA SER A 59 10.23 17.12 -6.84
C SER A 59 10.85 17.02 -8.24
N GLY A 60 10.07 16.82 -9.29
CA GLY A 60 10.59 16.64 -10.65
C GLY A 60 11.26 15.28 -10.86
N ARG A 61 11.98 15.16 -11.99
CA ARG A 61 12.53 13.90 -12.51
C ARG A 61 14.01 13.96 -12.93
N ASN A 62 14.64 15.13 -12.80
CA ASN A 62 15.97 15.41 -13.36
C ASN A 62 17.00 15.65 -12.27
#